data_AF-A0A377M2B7-F1
#
_entry.id   AF-A0A377M2B7-F1
#
_cell.length_a   1.000
_cell.length_b   1.000
_cell.length_c   1.000
_cell.angle_alpha   90.00
_cell.angle_beta   90.00
_cell.angle_gamma   90.00
#
_symmetry.space_group_name_H-M   'P 1'
#
loop_
_entity.id
_entity.type
_entity.pdbx_description
1 polymer ?
#
loop_
_entity_poly.entity_id
_entity_poly.type
_entity_poly.pdbx_seq_one_letter_code
_entity_poly.pdbx_strand_id
1 'polypeptide(L)'
;MGEWLAVRRRNGDLSDILFHSLNNRLNDMSIVLSGCERIATTPVPFAYTLILHRTVYLFCIMLPFALVVDLHYMTPFVSALISYTFISLDTLAEELEDPFGTEDNDLPLDAICNMMERDLLQMNDEENIPERLMPDKYYQLT
;
A
#
# COMPACT_ATOMS: atom_id res chain seq x y z
N MET A 1 8.68 -23.54 7.40
CA MET A 1 10.13 -23.25 7.60
C MET A 1 10.61 -23.50 9.03
N GLY A 2 9.90 -23.07 10.08
CA GLY A 2 10.34 -23.31 11.47
C GLY A 2 10.56 -24.79 11.82
N GLU A 3 9.68 -25.67 11.34
CA GLU A 3 9.84 -27.12 11.46
C GLU A 3 11.10 -27.64 10.75
N TRP A 4 11.38 -27.14 9.54
CA TRP A 4 12.56 -27.51 8.76
C TRP A 4 13.87 -27.17 9.50
N LEU A 5 13.96 -25.97 10.09
CA LEU A 5 15.11 -25.59 10.92
C LEU A 5 15.24 -26.47 12.16
N ALA A 6 14.13 -26.82 12.81
CA ALA A 6 14.13 -27.69 13.98
C ALA A 6 14.63 -29.10 13.66
N VAL A 7 14.24 -29.65 12.50
CA VAL A 7 14.76 -30.94 12.01
C VAL A 7 16.27 -30.87 11.75
N ARG A 8 16.74 -29.84 11.04
CA ARG A 8 18.16 -29.67 10.68
C ARG A 8 19.04 -29.41 11.92
N ARG A 9 18.51 -28.78 12.99
CA ARG A 9 19.19 -28.73 14.30
C ARG A 9 19.29 -30.10 14.95
N ARG A 10 18.18 -30.86 15.01
CA ARG A 10 18.15 -32.20 15.63
C ARG A 10 19.08 -33.19 14.95
N ASN A 11 19.28 -33.06 13.64
CA ASN A 11 20.18 -33.90 12.87
C ASN A 11 21.68 -33.56 13.08
N GLY A 12 22.03 -32.60 13.95
CA GLY A 12 23.42 -32.15 14.18
C GLY A 12 24.00 -31.30 13.04
N ASP A 13 23.11 -30.88 12.16
CA ASP A 13 23.34 -30.34 10.83
C ASP A 13 23.37 -28.79 10.86
N LEU A 14 22.92 -28.19 11.97
CA LEU A 14 23.01 -26.78 12.33
C LEU A 14 23.48 -26.64 13.78
N SER A 15 24.45 -25.76 14.04
CA SER A 15 24.85 -25.42 15.41
C SER A 15 23.80 -24.55 16.09
N ASP A 16 23.79 -24.54 17.43
CA ASP A 16 22.85 -23.74 18.23
C ASP A 16 22.93 -22.24 17.92
N ILE A 17 24.14 -21.73 17.65
CA ILE A 17 24.37 -20.32 17.29
C ILE A 17 23.75 -20.01 15.92
N LEU A 18 23.97 -20.86 14.92
CA LEU A 18 23.40 -20.68 13.58
C LEU A 18 21.88 -20.83 13.60
N PHE A 19 21.36 -21.80 14.36
CA PHE A 19 19.93 -21.97 14.57
C PHE A 19 19.31 -20.72 15.19
N HIS A 20 19.91 -20.16 16.23
CA HIS A 20 19.41 -18.94 16.87
C HIS A 20 19.41 -17.76 15.89
N SER A 21 20.49 -17.58 15.11
CA SER A 21 20.57 -16.53 14.10
C SER A 21 19.48 -16.65 13.03
N LEU A 22 19.25 -17.85 12.49
CA LEU A 22 18.21 -18.08 11.49
C LEU A 22 16.80 -17.94 12.08
N ASN A 23 16.60 -18.39 13.31
CA ASN A 23 15.32 -18.22 14.00
C ASN A 23 14.98 -16.74 14.25
N ASN A 24 15.97 -15.91 14.56
CA ASN A 24 15.76 -14.46 14.67
C ASN A 24 15.32 -13.85 13.33
N ARG A 25 15.90 -14.28 12.20
CA ARG A 25 15.48 -13.84 10.86
C ARG A 25 14.04 -14.26 10.54
N LEU A 26 13.63 -15.48 10.91
CA LEU A 26 12.24 -15.90 10.78
C LEU A 26 11.30 -15.06 11.65
N ASN A 27 11.73 -14.71 12.87
CA ASN A 27 10.95 -13.84 13.73
C ASN A 27 10.80 -12.42 13.15
N ASP A 28 11.84 -11.89 12.50
CA ASP A 28 11.76 -10.61 11.78
C ASP A 28 10.68 -10.65 10.68
N MET A 29 10.58 -11.75 9.93
CA MET A 29 9.51 -11.95 8.92
C MET A 29 8.12 -12.01 9.56
N SER A 30 7.97 -12.71 10.69
CA SER A 30 6.70 -12.76 11.42
C SER A 30 6.27 -11.39 11.93
N ILE A 31 7.21 -10.54 12.37
CA ILE A 31 6.91 -9.16 12.79
C ILE A 31 6.37 -8.34 11.63
N VAL A 32 6.97 -8.47 10.44
CA VAL A 32 6.48 -7.78 9.22
C VAL A 32 5.07 -8.27 8.87
N LEU A 33 4.84 -9.58 8.85
CA LEU A 33 3.52 -10.16 8.56
C LEU A 33 2.46 -9.62 9.52
N SER A 34 2.71 -9.65 10.83
CA SER A 34 1.78 -9.08 11.82
C SER A 34 1.58 -7.56 11.66
N GLY A 35 2.59 -6.86 11.15
CA GLY A 35 2.47 -5.45 10.76
C GLY A 35 1.50 -5.25 9.61
N CYS A 36 1.64 -6.03 8.54
CA CYS A 36 0.74 -6.03 7.38
C CYS A 36 -0.69 -6.42 7.78
N GLU A 37 -0.86 -7.47 8.57
CA GLU A 37 -2.17 -7.88 9.10
C GLU A 37 -2.81 -6.76 9.90
N ARG A 38 -2.05 -6.05 10.75
CA ARG A 38 -2.59 -4.93 11.53
C ARG A 38 -3.06 -3.79 10.63
N ILE A 39 -2.29 -3.44 9.58
CA ILE A 39 -2.69 -2.41 8.60
C ILE A 39 -3.97 -2.85 7.88
N ALA A 40 -4.02 -4.09 7.38
CA ALA A 40 -5.17 -4.61 6.63
C ALA A 40 -6.43 -4.79 7.50
N THR A 41 -6.28 -5.14 8.78
CA THR A 41 -7.41 -5.43 9.68
C THR A 41 -7.82 -4.25 10.56
N THR A 42 -7.03 -3.18 10.60
CA THR A 42 -7.31 -1.97 11.39
C THR A 42 -7.45 -0.76 10.48
N PRO A 43 -8.52 -0.71 9.65
CA PRO A 43 -8.76 0.45 8.79
C PRO A 43 -9.03 1.70 9.62
N VAL A 44 -8.91 2.86 8.98
CA VAL A 44 -9.35 4.13 9.57
C VAL A 44 -10.81 4.00 10.01
N PRO A 45 -11.21 4.53 11.18
CA PRO A 45 -12.58 4.37 11.66
C PRO A 45 -13.59 4.88 10.63
N PHE A 46 -14.52 4.03 10.19
CA PHE A 46 -15.53 4.36 9.17
C PHE A 46 -16.28 5.67 9.42
N ALA A 47 -16.52 6.03 10.68
CA ALA A 47 -17.17 7.29 11.04
C ALA A 47 -16.36 8.53 10.59
N TYR A 48 -15.04 8.44 10.56
CA TYR A 48 -14.15 9.51 10.11
C TYR A 48 -14.33 9.76 8.61
N THR A 49 -14.14 8.71 7.79
CA THR A 49 -14.32 8.74 6.34
C THR A 49 -15.73 9.22 5.97
N LEU A 50 -16.76 8.71 6.66
CA LEU A 50 -18.15 9.12 6.43
C LEU A 50 -18.40 10.61 6.73
N ILE A 51 -17.81 11.16 7.80
CA ILE A 51 -17.95 12.58 8.13
C ILE A 51 -17.21 13.43 7.10
N LEU A 52 -15.99 13.06 6.72
CA LEU A 52 -15.21 13.77 5.71
C LEU A 52 -15.96 13.89 4.39
N HIS A 53 -16.38 12.77 3.80
CA HIS A 53 -17.15 12.78 2.55
C HIS A 53 -18.40 13.67 2.66
N ARG A 54 -19.20 13.54 3.73
CA ARG A 54 -20.39 14.37 3.89
C ARG A 54 -20.04 15.86 3.98
N THR A 55 -18.99 16.22 4.70
CA THR A 55 -18.59 17.63 4.84
C THR A 55 -18.05 18.21 3.55
N VAL A 56 -17.21 17.48 2.81
CA VAL A 56 -16.65 17.92 1.52
C VAL A 56 -17.77 18.14 0.50
N TYR A 57 -18.71 17.21 0.39
CA TYR A 57 -19.82 17.32 -0.56
C TYR A 57 -20.77 18.47 -0.18
N LEU A 58 -21.14 18.58 1.10
CA LEU A 58 -21.98 19.70 1.56
C LEU A 58 -21.29 21.05 1.34
N PHE A 59 -19.99 21.13 1.61
CA PHE A 59 -19.19 22.34 1.36
C PHE A 59 -19.22 22.70 -0.13
N CYS A 60 -18.92 21.76 -1.02
CA CYS A 60 -18.91 21.98 -2.47
C CYS A 60 -20.30 22.38 -3.03
N ILE A 61 -21.38 21.85 -2.46
CA ILE A 61 -22.77 22.20 -2.83
C ILE A 61 -23.13 23.60 -2.34
N MET A 62 -22.69 24.00 -1.14
CA MET A 62 -22.97 25.33 -0.59
C MET A 62 -22.07 26.43 -1.18
N LEU A 63 -20.86 26.07 -1.61
CA LEU A 63 -19.86 27.00 -2.15
C LEU A 63 -20.37 27.96 -3.24
N PRO A 64 -21.11 27.54 -4.30
CA PRO A 64 -21.59 28.46 -5.31
C PRO A 64 -22.57 29.50 -4.75
N PHE A 65 -23.37 29.15 -3.74
CA PHE A 65 -24.29 30.09 -3.09
C PHE A 65 -23.54 31.13 -2.24
N ALA A 66 -22.41 30.76 -1.64
CA ALA A 66 -21.55 31.70 -0.93
C ALA A 66 -20.84 32.66 -1.89
N LEU A 67 -20.45 32.18 -3.07
CA LEU A 67 -19.64 32.93 -4.04
C LEU A 67 -20.46 33.76 -5.05
N VAL A 68 -21.77 33.51 -5.20
CA VAL A 68 -22.59 34.14 -6.25
C VAL A 68 -22.66 35.67 -6.14
N VAL A 69 -22.64 36.21 -4.91
CA VAL A 69 -22.75 37.65 -4.65
C VAL A 69 -21.52 38.40 -5.13
N ASP A 70 -20.33 37.82 -4.98
CA ASP A 70 -19.07 38.47 -5.34
C ASP A 70 -18.70 38.20 -6.81
N LEU A 71 -18.89 36.96 -7.28
CA LEU A 71 -18.34 36.50 -8.56
C LEU A 71 -19.35 36.45 -9.72
N HIS A 72 -20.66 36.55 -9.46
CA HIS A 72 -21.72 36.56 -10.48
C HIS A 72 -21.54 35.48 -11.57
N TYR A 73 -21.23 35.85 -12.81
CA TYR A 73 -21.05 34.93 -13.93
C TYR A 73 -19.76 34.08 -13.84
N MET A 74 -18.78 34.48 -13.02
CA MET A 74 -17.55 33.72 -12.80
C MET A 74 -17.72 32.64 -11.72
N THR A 75 -18.79 32.68 -10.93
CA THR A 75 -19.10 31.72 -9.88
C THR A 75 -19.02 30.26 -10.31
N PRO A 76 -19.62 29.80 -11.43
CA PRO A 76 -19.52 28.39 -11.83
C PRO A 76 -18.07 27.94 -12.10
N PHE A 77 -17.23 28.81 -12.67
CA PHE A 77 -15.83 28.47 -12.97
C PHE A 77 -14.99 28.37 -11.70
N VAL A 78 -15.06 29.37 -10.83
CA VAL A 78 -14.29 29.40 -9.58
C VAL A 78 -14.78 28.33 -8.61
N SER A 79 -16.10 28.17 -8.49
CA SER A 79 -16.68 27.13 -7.63
C SER A 79 -16.33 25.74 -8.14
N ALA A 80 -16.36 25.48 -9.46
CA ALA A 80 -15.97 24.18 -10.00
C ALA A 80 -14.48 23.89 -9.73
N LEU A 81 -13.60 24.87 -9.88
CA LEU A 81 -12.17 24.70 -9.61
C LEU A 81 -11.88 24.36 -8.15
N ILE A 82 -12.50 25.09 -7.22
CA ILE A 82 -12.35 24.82 -5.79
C ILE A 82 -12.95 23.46 -5.44
N SER A 83 -14.18 23.17 -5.89
CA SER A 83 -14.83 21.88 -5.62
C SER A 83 -14.03 20.71 -6.19
N TYR A 84 -13.49 20.83 -7.41
CA TYR A 84 -12.61 19.83 -8.00
C TYR A 84 -11.40 19.56 -7.09
N THR A 85 -10.75 20.61 -6.58
CA THR A 85 -9.59 20.46 -5.70
C THR A 85 -9.93 19.69 -4.42
N PHE A 86 -11.04 20.02 -3.77
CA PHE A 86 -11.45 19.35 -2.53
C PHE A 86 -11.94 17.91 -2.76
N ILE A 87 -12.72 17.67 -3.81
CA ILE A 87 -13.21 16.33 -4.15
C ILE A 87 -12.05 15.42 -4.57
N SER A 88 -11.14 15.91 -5.42
CA SER A 88 -9.97 15.12 -5.82
C SER A 88 -9.06 14.78 -4.65
N LEU A 89 -8.93 15.67 -3.65
CA LEU A 89 -8.17 15.38 -2.44
C LEU A 89 -8.86 14.31 -1.58
N ASP A 90 -10.19 14.38 -1.45
CA ASP A 90 -11.00 13.41 -0.72
C ASP A 90 -10.91 12.01 -1.36
N THR A 91 -11.05 11.92 -2.68
CA THR A 91 -10.89 10.66 -3.43
C THR A 91 -9.47 10.10 -3.33
N LEU A 92 -8.44 10.94 -3.46
CA LEU A 92 -7.06 10.48 -3.30
C LEU A 92 -6.78 9.93 -1.89
N ALA A 93 -7.38 10.53 -0.86
CA ALA A 93 -7.25 10.03 0.51
C ALA A 93 -7.89 8.64 0.64
N GLU A 94 -9.02 8.39 -0.01
CA GLU A 94 -9.71 7.10 -0.05
C GLU A 94 -8.86 6.02 -0.74
N GLU A 95 -8.28 6.32 -1.91
CA GLU A 95 -7.36 5.40 -2.61
C GLU A 95 -6.14 5.01 -1.72
N LEU A 96 -5.63 5.96 -0.93
CA LEU A 96 -4.50 5.70 -0.03
C LEU A 96 -4.86 4.90 1.24
N GLU A 97 -6.15 4.68 1.53
CA GLU A 97 -6.58 3.89 2.69
C GLU A 97 -6.41 2.37 2.48
N ASP A 98 -6.33 1.87 1.24
CA ASP A 98 -6.16 0.44 0.92
C ASP A 98 -4.87 0.13 0.13
N PRO A 99 -3.68 0.27 0.75
CA PRO A 99 -2.40 0.19 0.03
C PRO A 99 -2.03 -1.20 -0.52
N PHE A 100 -2.79 -2.25 -0.17
CA PHE A 100 -2.53 -3.62 -0.58
C PHE A 100 -3.52 -4.13 -1.63
N GLY A 101 -4.31 -3.23 -2.22
CA GLY A 101 -5.23 -3.54 -3.30
C GLY A 101 -4.53 -3.78 -4.64
N THR A 102 -5.27 -3.52 -5.71
CA THR A 102 -4.83 -3.70 -7.11
C THR A 102 -5.11 -2.47 -7.97
N GLU A 103 -5.40 -1.33 -7.35
CA GLU A 103 -5.62 -0.07 -8.02
C GLU A 103 -4.30 0.59 -8.44
N ASP A 104 -4.41 1.59 -9.31
CA ASP A 104 -3.26 2.24 -9.96
C ASP A 104 -2.25 2.85 -8.98
N ASN A 105 -2.72 3.26 -7.79
CA ASN A 105 -1.94 3.93 -6.76
C ASN A 105 -1.51 3.00 -5.60
N ASP A 106 -1.83 1.70 -5.69
CA ASP A 106 -1.50 0.72 -4.68
C ASP A 106 -0.03 0.29 -4.75
N LEU A 107 0.43 -0.41 -3.70
CA LEU A 107 1.79 -0.92 -3.67
C LEU A 107 1.97 -1.99 -4.76
N PRO A 108 3.08 -1.94 -5.54
CA PRO A 108 3.35 -2.92 -6.58
C PRO A 108 3.91 -4.23 -5.98
N LEU A 109 3.05 -4.96 -5.28
CA LEU A 109 3.42 -6.16 -4.53
C LEU A 109 4.00 -7.25 -5.44
N ASP A 110 3.48 -7.40 -6.65
CA ASP A 110 3.98 -8.39 -7.62
C ASP A 110 5.40 -8.08 -8.08
N ALA A 111 5.71 -6.82 -8.38
CA ALA A 111 7.07 -6.41 -8.70
C ALA A 111 8.03 -6.53 -7.51
N ILE A 112 7.57 -6.25 -6.29
CA ILE A 112 8.36 -6.46 -5.07
C ILE A 112 8.66 -7.95 -4.89
N CYS A 113 7.67 -8.83 -5.05
CA CYS A 113 7.84 -10.28 -4.97
C CYS A 113 8.76 -10.82 -6.07
N ASN A 114 8.60 -10.35 -7.32
CA ASN A 114 9.50 -10.68 -8.44
C ASN A 114 10.95 -10.28 -8.12
N MET A 115 11.18 -9.11 -7.52
CA MET A 115 12.51 -8.69 -7.10
C MET A 115 13.09 -9.61 -6.02
N MET A 116 12.30 -9.95 -4.99
CA MET A 116 12.75 -10.87 -3.94
C MET A 116 13.07 -12.26 -4.48
N GLU A 117 12.24 -12.79 -5.39
CA GLU A 117 12.48 -14.09 -6.04
C GLU A 117 13.80 -14.07 -6.83
N ARG A 118 14.01 -13.02 -7.63
CA ARG A 118 15.25 -12.85 -8.39
C ARG A 118 16.47 -12.78 -7.48
N ASP A 119 16.41 -12.01 -6.41
CA ASP A 119 17.52 -11.88 -5.46
C ASP A 119 17.87 -13.23 -4.82
N LEU A 120 16.87 -14.02 -4.41
CA LEU A 120 17.08 -15.36 -3.83
C LEU A 120 17.65 -16.36 -4.84
N LEU A 121 17.17 -16.34 -6.09
CA LEU A 121 17.70 -17.18 -7.16
C LEU A 121 19.14 -16.82 -7.51
N GLN A 122 19.47 -15.52 -7.57
CA GLN A 122 20.82 -15.03 -7.79
C GLN A 122 21.78 -15.45 -6.66
N MET A 123 21.33 -15.38 -5.41
CA MET A 123 22.13 -15.84 -4.26
C MET A 123 22.40 -17.35 -4.29
N ASN A 124 21.56 -18.12 -4.99
CA ASN A 124 21.72 -19.56 -5.18
C ASN A 124 22.45 -19.93 -6.48
N ASP A 125 22.98 -18.95 -7.23
CA ASP A 125 23.64 -19.14 -8.52
C ASP A 125 22.75 -19.87 -9.56
N GLU A 126 21.42 -19.68 -9.50
CA GLU A 126 20.47 -20.27 -10.45
C GLU A 126 20.51 -19.53 -11.81
N GLU A 127 20.50 -20.29 -12.91
CA GLU A 127 20.56 -19.72 -14.26
C GLU A 127 19.20 -19.22 -14.77
N ASN A 128 18.10 -19.84 -14.31
CA ASN A 128 16.74 -19.51 -14.74
C ASN A 128 16.12 -18.46 -13.82
N ILE A 129 16.49 -17.20 -14.01
CA ILE A 129 15.98 -16.06 -13.24
C ILE A 129 14.79 -15.44 -14.00
N PRO A 130 13.63 -15.21 -13.36
CA PRO A 130 12.48 -14.60 -14.01
C PRO A 130 12.79 -13.18 -14.48
N GLU A 131 12.13 -12.77 -15.57
CA GLU A 131 12.29 -11.42 -16.12
C GLU A 131 11.88 -10.36 -15.08
N ARG A 132 12.54 -9.21 -15.15
CA ARG A 132 12.29 -8.12 -14.21
C ARG A 132 10.99 -7.45 -14.61
N LEU A 133 10.02 -7.40 -13.70
CA LEU A 133 8.85 -6.55 -13.91
C LEU A 133 9.31 -5.08 -14.00
N MET A 134 9.00 -4.47 -15.13
CA MET A 134 9.34 -3.08 -15.42
C MET A 134 8.06 -2.25 -15.45
N PRO A 135 8.12 -0.98 -15.03
CA PRO A 135 6.94 -0.14 -15.01
C PRO A 135 6.36 -0.01 -16.41
N ASP A 136 5.05 -0.09 -16.51
CA ASP A 136 4.33 0.13 -17.74
C ASP A 136 4.29 1.63 -18.12
N LYS A 137 3.53 1.99 -19.16
CA LYS A 137 3.41 3.38 -19.62
C LYS A 137 2.82 4.33 -18.57
N TYR A 138 2.08 3.81 -17.59
CA TYR A 138 1.46 4.53 -16.49
C TYR A 138 2.28 4.45 -15.19
N TYR A 139 3.53 3.97 -15.27
CA TYR A 139 4.41 3.73 -14.13
C TYR A 139 3.92 2.66 -13.16
N GLN A 140 2.98 1.81 -13.60
CA GLN A 140 2.45 0.71 -12.81
C GLN A 140 3.35 -0.51 -12.91
N LEU A 141 3.49 -1.20 -11.79
CA LEU A 141 4.35 -2.37 -11.62
C LEU A 141 3.48 -3.56 -11.18
N THR A 142 2.51 -3.90 -12.03
CA THR A 142 1.66 -5.09 -11.93
C THR A 142 2.22 -6.27 -12.74
#